data_AF-A0A947RHY4-F1
#
_entry.id   AF-A0A947RHY4-F1
#
_cell.length_a   1.000
_cell.length_b   1.000
_cell.length_c   1.000
_cell.angle_alpha   90.00
_cell.angle_beta   90.00
_cell.angle_gamma   90.00
#
_symmetry.space_group_name_H-M   'P 1'
#
loop_
_entity.id
_entity.type
_entity.pdbx_description
1 polymer ?
#
loop_
_entity_poly.entity_id
_entity_poly.type
_entity_poly.pdbx_seq_one_letter_code
_entity_poly.pdbx_strand_id
1 'polypeptide(L)' 'MKAKELKIKSEAELKKIVFSDREKLRVLRFDLAAGKVKNVKEMRNRRKDIAKILTILNQKKHKNLPSAEP' A
#
# COMPACT_ATOMS: atom_id res chain seq x y z
N MET A 1 -1.05 2.54 -8.85
CA MET A 1 -2.43 3.02 -8.64
C MET A 1 -2.54 4.55 -8.65
N LYS A 2 -3.70 5.10 -9.08
CA LYS A 2 -4.03 6.54 -9.00
C LYS A 2 -4.61 6.86 -7.61
N ALA A 3 -4.15 7.95 -7.00
CA ALA A 3 -4.55 8.34 -5.64
C ALA A 3 -6.04 8.72 -5.51
N LYS A 4 -6.68 9.16 -6.60
CA LYS A 4 -8.10 9.55 -6.61
C LYS A 4 -9.04 8.37 -6.37
N GLU A 5 -8.77 7.24 -7.02
CA GLU A 5 -9.57 6.00 -6.86
C GLU A 5 -9.44 5.43 -5.44
N LEU A 6 -8.26 5.52 -4.85
CA LEU A 6 -7.99 5.05 -3.49
C LEU A 6 -8.70 5.89 -2.41
N LYS A 7 -9.03 7.16 -2.69
CA LYS A 7 -9.79 7.99 -1.75
C LYS A 7 -11.27 7.60 -1.68
N ILE A 8 -11.83 7.14 -2.80
CA ILE A 8 -13.23 6.72 -2.92
C ILE A 8 -13.47 5.38 -2.20
N LYS A 9 -12.48 4.47 -2.22
CA LYS A 9 -12.56 3.18 -1.55
C LYS A 9 -12.71 3.29 -0.04
N SER A 10 -13.44 2.33 0.54
CA SER A 10 -13.62 2.21 1.98
C SER A 10 -12.31 1.77 2.66
N GLU A 11 -12.13 2.12 3.92
CA GLU A 11 -10.94 1.73 4.69
C GLU A 11 -10.74 0.21 4.73
N ALA A 12 -11.82 -0.55 4.81
CA ALA A 12 -11.79 -2.01 4.77
C ALA A 12 -11.23 -2.54 3.44
N GLU A 13 -11.63 -1.95 2.32
CA GLU A 13 -11.12 -2.33 1.00
C GLU A 13 -9.64 -1.95 0.85
N LEU A 14 -9.26 -0.76 1.31
CA LEU A 14 -7.87 -0.32 1.30
C LEU A 14 -6.97 -1.27 2.11
N LYS A 15 -7.44 -1.72 3.28
CA LYS A 15 -6.73 -2.74 4.09
C LYS A 15 -6.63 -4.08 3.36
N LYS A 16 -7.70 -4.55 2.69
CA LYS A 16 -7.67 -5.77 1.87
C LYS A 16 -6.65 -5.67 0.72
N ILE A 17 -6.60 -4.53 0.02
CA ILE A 17 -5.65 -4.29 -1.06
C ILE A 17 -4.22 -4.32 -0.53
N VAL A 18 -3.94 -3.64 0.60
CA VAL A 18 -2.63 -3.67 1.25
C VAL A 18 -2.22 -5.07 1.64
N PHE A 19 -3.15 -5.89 2.15
CA PHE A 19 -2.88 -7.28 2.49
C PHE A 19 -2.46 -8.09 1.26
N SER A 20 -3.24 -8.02 0.18
CA SER A 20 -2.94 -8.72 -1.08
C SER A 20 -1.61 -8.25 -1.70
N ASP A 21 -1.33 -6.95 -1.71
CA ASP A 21 -0.08 -6.42 -2.25
C ASP A 21 1.14 -6.80 -1.39
N ARG A 22 0.97 -6.92 -0.06
CA ARG A 22 2.01 -7.43 0.85
C ARG A 22 2.33 -8.90 0.59
N GLU A 23 1.30 -9.71 0.36
CA GLU A 23 1.47 -11.12 0.05
C GLU A 23 2.20 -11.32 -1.27
N LYS A 24 1.80 -10.59 -2.32
CA LYS A 24 2.53 -10.56 -3.60
C LYS A 24 3.97 -10.09 -3.44
N LEU A 25 4.21 -9.06 -2.61
CA LEU A 25 5.55 -8.59 -2.32
C LEU A 25 6.39 -9.67 -1.61
N ARG A 26 5.78 -10.51 -0.78
CA ARG A 26 6.44 -11.63 -0.11
C ARG A 26 6.89 -12.68 -1.12
N VAL A 27 6.00 -13.09 -2.02
CA VAL A 27 6.32 -14.02 -3.12
C VAL A 27 7.45 -13.46 -3.97
N LEU A 28 7.35 -12.20 -4.40
CA LEU A 28 8.39 -11.53 -5.17
C LEU A 28 9.74 -11.45 -4.44
N ARG A 29 9.74 -11.30 -3.11
CA ARG A 29 10.99 -11.34 -2.32
C ARG A 29 11.62 -12.72 -2.31
N PHE A 30 10.80 -13.78 -2.20
CA PHE A 30 11.29 -15.15 -2.29
C PHE A 30 11.84 -15.46 -3.68
N ASP A 31 11.12 -15.08 -4.74
CA ASP A 31 11.59 -15.26 -6.11
C ASP A 31 12.87 -14.45 -6.38
N LEU A 32 13.01 -13.26 -5.76
CA LEU A 32 14.21 -12.43 -5.87
C LEU A 32 15.40 -13.11 -5.22
N ALA A 33 15.21 -13.66 -4.01
CA ALA A 33 16.23 -14.43 -3.31
C ALA A 33 16.63 -15.70 -4.08
N ALA A 34 15.67 -16.33 -4.78
CA ALA A 34 15.92 -17.45 -5.66
C ALA A 34 16.55 -17.08 -7.02
N GLY A 35 16.81 -15.79 -7.28
CA GLY A 35 17.38 -15.31 -8.55
C GLY A 35 16.42 -15.38 -9.75
N LYS A 36 15.12 -15.62 -9.53
CA LYS A 36 14.10 -15.80 -10.58
C LYS A 36 13.37 -14.52 -10.95
N VAL A 37 13.60 -13.41 -10.24
CA VAL A 37 12.90 -12.14 -10.50
C VAL A 37 13.53 -11.39 -11.64
N LYS A 38 12.82 -11.35 -12.77
CA LYS A 38 13.10 -10.45 -13.90
C LYS A 38 12.54 -9.04 -13.67
N ASN A 39 11.52 -8.89 -12.83
CA ASN A 39 10.73 -7.65 -12.70
C ASN A 39 10.92 -6.92 -11.35
N VAL A 40 12.16 -6.48 -11.06
CA VAL A 40 12.48 -5.64 -9.88
C VAL A 40 11.66 -4.33 -9.86
N LYS A 41 11.31 -3.82 -11.05
CA LYS A 41 10.47 -2.62 -11.21
C LYS A 41 9.06 -2.82 -10.63
N GLU A 42 8.51 -4.03 -10.74
CA GLU A 42 7.19 -4.33 -10.18
C GLU A 42 7.21 -4.28 -8.65
N MET A 43 8.25 -4.84 -8.01
CA MET A 43 8.43 -4.74 -6.56
C MET A 43 8.45 -3.28 -6.08
N ARG A 44 9.18 -2.41 -6.79
CA ARG A 44 9.22 -0.97 -6.47
C ARG A 44 7.85 -0.31 -6.61
N ASN A 45 7.10 -0.66 -7.66
CA ASN A 45 5.76 -0.13 -7.87
C ASN A 45 4.78 -0.59 -6.78
N ARG A 46 4.79 -1.88 -6.42
CA ARG A 46 3.98 -2.45 -5.33
C ARG A 46 4.27 -1.77 -3.99
N ARG A 47 5.55 -1.56 -3.65
CA ARG A 47 5.94 -0.81 -2.45
C ARG A 47 5.37 0.61 -2.42
N LYS A 48 5.42 1.31 -3.56
CA LYS A 48 4.85 2.66 -3.69
C LYS A 48 3.33 2.67 -3.54
N ASP A 49 2.65 1.68 -4.12
CA ASP A 49 1.19 1.59 -4.03
C ASP A 49 0.74 1.30 -2.58
N ILE A 50 1.42 0.39 -1.86
CA ILE A 50 1.20 0.15 -0.42
C ILE A 50 1.39 1.45 0.38
N ALA A 51 2.50 2.16 0.15
CA ALA A 51 2.79 3.40 0.86
C ALA A 51 1.69 4.46 0.63
N LYS A 52 1.25 4.66 -0.62
CA LYS A 52 0.16 5.59 -0.94
C LYS A 52 -1.14 5.23 -0.23
N ILE A 53 -1.50 3.95 -0.17
CA ILE A 53 -2.73 3.50 0.50
C ILE A 53 -2.64 3.78 2.01
N LEU A 54 -1.50 3.44 2.63
CA LEU A 54 -1.28 3.71 4.06
C LEU A 54 -1.31 5.22 4.35
N THR A 55 -0.74 6.06 3.49
CA THR A 55 -0.84 7.52 3.63
C THR A 55 -2.28 8.00 3.56
N ILE A 56 -3.09 7.49 2.62
CA ILE A 56 -4.51 7.86 2.51
C ILE A 56 -5.30 7.42 3.74
N LEU A 57 -5.05 6.21 4.24
CA LEU A 57 -5.64 5.72 5.49
C LEU A 57 -5.27 6.62 6.67
N ASN A 58 -4.01 7.02 6.77
CA ASN A 58 -3.55 7.91 7.83
C ASN A 58 -4.15 9.32 7.68
N GLN A 59 -4.29 9.84 6.47
CA GLN A 59 -4.96 11.12 6.20
C GLN A 59 -6.44 11.08 6.58
N LYS A 60 -7.15 9.98 6.29
CA LYS A 60 -8.54 9.78 6.73
C LYS A 60 -8.64 9.74 8.26
N LYS A 61 -7.73 9.04 8.92
CA LYS A 61 -7.64 8.97 10.39
C LYS A 61 -7.35 10.33 11.02
N HIS A 62 -6.36 11.07 10.51
CA HIS A 62 -6.01 12.40 11.02
C HIS A 62 -7.09 13.45 10.76
N LYS A 63 -7.82 13.38 9.63
CA LYS A 63 -8.96 14.29 9.38
C LYS A 63 -10.11 14.07 10.38
N ASN A 64 -10.23 12.87 10.94
CA ASN A 64 -11.23 12.53 11.95
C ASN A 64 -10.73 12.71 13.39
N LEU A 65 -9.48 13.13 13.61
CA LEU A 65 -8.98 13.51 14.92
C LEU A 65 -9.01 15.05 15.04
N PRO A 66 -9.84 15.64 15.91
CA PRO A 66 -9.63 17.03 16.30
C PRO A 66 -8.25 17.13 16.94
N SER A 67 -7.49 18.15 16.50
CA SER A 67 -6.35 18.76 17.20
C SER A 67 -5.87 17.97 18.42
N ALA A 68 -4.78 17.21 18.26
CA ALA A 68 -3.91 17.01 19.41
C ALA A 68 -3.40 18.41 19.78
N GLU A 69 -3.96 18.92 20.87
CA GLU A 69 -3.63 20.16 21.57
C GLU A 69 -2.11 20.30 21.82
N PRO A 70 -1.64 21.55 21.99
CA PRO A 70 -0.26 22.00 21.71
C PRO A 70 0.87 21.26 22.42
#